data_AF-A0A8J1L0H8-F1
#
_entry.id   AF-A0A8J1L0H8-F1
#
_cell.length_a   1.000
_cell.length_b   1.000
_cell.length_c   1.000
_cell.angle_alpha   90.00
_cell.angle_beta   90.00
_cell.angle_gamma   90.00
#
_symmetry.space_group_name_H-M   'P 1'
#
loop_
_entity.id
_entity.type
_entity.pdbx_description
1 polymer ?
#
loop_
_entity_poly.entity_id
_entity_poly.type
_entity_poly.pdbx_seq_one_letter_code
_entity_poly.pdbx_strand_id
1 'polypeptide(L)'
;MAGRAPVAASGRLLDGLRKWYYNVAGFNKLGLMRDDTIYEDDDVKEAIRRLPPTVYDDRIFRIKRALDLGIRQQHLPKAQWTKYEEKIYS
;
A
#
# COMPACT_ATOMS: atom_id res chain seq x y z
N MET A 1 -16.22 -38.70 -3.50
CA MET A 1 -15.92 -37.69 -4.52
C MET A 1 -16.19 -36.31 -3.94
N ALA A 2 -15.20 -35.65 -3.34
CA ALA A 2 -15.36 -34.28 -2.84
C ALA A 2 -15.33 -33.32 -4.04
N GLY A 3 -16.48 -32.73 -4.37
CA GLY A 3 -16.58 -31.74 -5.44
C GLY A 3 -15.71 -30.53 -5.11
N ARG A 4 -14.81 -30.16 -6.03
CA ARG A 4 -14.05 -28.91 -5.95
C ARG A 4 -15.06 -27.76 -5.95
N ALA A 5 -15.17 -27.04 -4.82
CA ALA A 5 -15.98 -25.84 -4.72
C ALA A 5 -15.51 -24.80 -5.76
N PRO A 6 -16.41 -23.99 -6.35
CA PRO A 6 -16.05 -23.03 -7.39
C PRO A 6 -15.30 -21.84 -6.79
N VAL A 7 -13.98 -21.99 -6.60
CA VAL A 7 -13.08 -20.97 -6.02
C VAL A 7 -13.08 -19.66 -6.81
N ALA A 8 -13.52 -19.69 -8.08
CA ALA A 8 -13.55 -18.56 -8.99
C ALA A 8 -14.58 -17.47 -8.61
N ALA A 9 -15.76 -17.85 -8.09
CA ALA A 9 -16.78 -16.88 -7.68
C ALA A 9 -16.44 -16.24 -6.32
N SER A 10 -15.87 -17.03 -5.40
CA SER A 10 -15.36 -16.53 -4.11
C SER A 10 -14.18 -15.56 -4.29
N GLY A 11 -13.33 -15.74 -5.29
CA GLY A 11 -12.20 -14.85 -5.55
C GLY A 11 -12.61 -13.40 -5.82
N ARG A 12 -13.61 -13.18 -6.68
CA ARG A 12 -14.10 -11.85 -7.03
C ARG A 12 -14.74 -11.11 -5.85
N LEU A 13 -15.46 -11.84 -4.99
CA LEU A 13 -16.03 -11.28 -3.77
C LEU A 13 -14.93 -10.84 -2.78
N LEU A 14 -13.91 -11.68 -2.61
CA LEU A 14 -12.75 -11.36 -1.76
C LEU A 14 -11.97 -10.16 -2.29
N ASP A 15 -11.82 -10.01 -3.60
CA ASP A 15 -11.15 -8.86 -4.20
C ASP A 15 -11.94 -7.56 -3.98
N GLY A 16 -13.27 -7.60 -4.04
CA GLY A 16 -14.14 -6.48 -3.68
C GLY A 16 -13.93 -6.03 -2.23
N LEU A 17 -13.90 -6.99 -1.29
CA LEU A 17 -13.65 -6.71 0.14
C LEU A 17 -12.24 -6.15 0.37
N ARG A 18 -11.23 -6.69 -0.30
CA ARG A 18 -9.84 -6.20 -0.22
C ARG A 18 -9.71 -4.78 -0.75
N LYS A 19 -10.36 -4.45 -1.87
CA LYS A 19 -10.37 -3.09 -2.44
C LYS A 19 -11.09 -2.11 -1.52
N TRP A 20 -12.19 -2.53 -0.90
CA TRP A 20 -12.89 -1.71 0.10
C TRP A 20 -11.99 -1.42 1.31
N TYR A 21 -11.39 -2.44 1.92
CA TYR A 21 -10.50 -2.28 3.07
C TYR A 21 -9.29 -1.39 2.76
N TYR A 22 -8.68 -1.55 1.59
CA TYR A 22 -7.58 -0.70 1.12
C TYR A 22 -7.95 0.80 1.12
N ASN A 23 -9.16 1.14 0.68
CA ASN A 23 -9.60 2.54 0.65
C ASN A 23 -9.90 3.11 2.04
N VAL A 24 -10.30 2.26 2.99
CA VAL A 24 -10.60 2.65 4.37
C VAL A 24 -9.32 2.85 5.19
N ALA A 25 -8.24 2.12 4.90
CA ALA A 25 -6.96 2.20 5.60
C ALA A 25 -6.30 3.59 5.57
N GLY A 26 -6.68 4.48 4.64
CA GLY A 26 -6.38 5.92 4.68
C GLY A 26 -4.98 6.33 4.22
N PHE A 27 -4.02 5.40 4.13
CA PHE A 27 -2.67 5.68 3.63
C PHE A 27 -2.65 6.15 2.16
N ASN A 28 -3.67 5.77 1.38
CA ASN A 28 -3.92 6.26 0.02
C ASN A 28 -4.08 7.79 -0.03
N LYS A 29 -4.69 8.41 1.00
CA LYS A 29 -4.87 9.87 1.09
C LYS A 29 -3.57 10.63 1.36
N LEU A 30 -2.56 9.94 1.90
CA LEU A 30 -1.21 10.44 2.14
C LEU A 30 -0.24 10.08 1.00
N GLY A 31 -0.74 9.36 -0.02
CA GLY A 31 0.06 8.95 -1.18
C GLY A 31 1.17 7.95 -0.80
N LEU A 32 0.98 7.21 0.29
CA LEU A 32 1.85 6.11 0.67
C LEU A 32 1.54 4.89 -0.19
N MET A 33 2.53 4.02 -0.39
CA MET A 33 2.31 2.65 -0.86
C MET A 33 2.12 1.71 0.33
N ARG A 34 1.58 0.52 0.08
CA ARG A 34 1.37 -0.50 1.10
C ARG A 34 2.66 -0.77 1.92
N ASP A 35 3.77 -0.97 1.23
CA ASP A 35 5.04 -1.37 1.87
C ASP A 35 5.71 -0.23 2.66
N ASP A 36 5.17 0.99 2.60
CA ASP A 36 5.60 2.08 3.49
C ASP A 36 4.95 1.99 4.88
N THR A 37 3.85 1.21 5.00
CA THR A 37 3.05 1.12 6.23
C THR A 37 3.41 -0.09 7.10
N ILE A 38 4.33 -0.93 6.63
CA ILE A 38 4.83 -2.08 7.39
C ILE A 38 5.68 -1.59 8.57
N TYR A 39 5.61 -2.29 9.69
CA TYR A 39 6.48 -2.04 10.84
C TYR A 39 7.93 -2.44 10.50
N GLU A 40 8.89 -1.56 10.78
CA GLU A 40 10.30 -1.79 10.48
C GLU A 40 10.99 -2.59 11.60
N ASP A 41 10.81 -3.91 11.59
CA ASP A 41 11.64 -4.85 12.36
C ASP A 41 13.00 -5.10 11.68
N ASP A 42 13.82 -5.98 12.23
CA ASP A 42 15.18 -6.21 11.72
C ASP A 42 15.19 -6.89 10.33
N ASP A 43 14.20 -7.74 10.03
CA ASP A 43 14.04 -8.37 8.72
C ASP A 43 13.62 -7.33 7.66
N VAL A 44 12.69 -6.44 8.01
CA VAL A 44 12.23 -5.35 7.14
C VAL A 44 13.35 -4.33 6.90
N LYS A 45 14.14 -4.00 7.93
CA LYS A 45 15.33 -3.14 7.75
C LYS A 45 16.32 -3.74 6.77
N GLU A 46 16.56 -5.05 6.86
CA GLU A 46 17.43 -5.73 5.90
C GLU A 46 16.83 -5.71 4.48
N ALA A 47 15.52 -5.94 4.34
CA ALA A 47 14.84 -5.87 3.06
C ALA A 47 14.95 -4.46 2.44
N ILE A 48 14.76 -3.41 3.24
CA ILE A 48 14.90 -2.01 2.82
C ILE A 48 16.35 -1.73 2.38
N ARG A 49 17.35 -2.24 3.11
CA ARG A 49 18.78 -2.10 2.76
C ARG A 49 19.12 -2.70 1.39
N ARG A 50 18.40 -3.73 0.96
CA ARG A 50 18.60 -4.42 -0.32
C ARG A 50 17.89 -3.75 -1.51
N LEU A 51 17.07 -2.72 -1.27
CA LEU A 51 16.34 -2.03 -2.34
C LEU A 51 17.29 -1.30 -3.31
N PRO A 52 16.93 -1.20 -4.60
CA PRO A 52 17.62 -0.31 -5.53
C PRO A 52 17.60 1.14 -5.02
N PRO A 53 18.68 1.92 -5.22
CA PRO A 53 18.77 3.29 -4.69
C PRO A 53 17.59 4.19 -5.07
N THR A 54 17.14 4.12 -6.32
CA THR A 54 16.00 4.93 -6.81
C THR A 54 14.70 4.61 -6.08
N VAL A 55 14.42 3.33 -5.84
CA VAL A 55 13.22 2.88 -5.13
C VAL A 55 13.27 3.27 -3.66
N TYR A 56 14.46 3.22 -3.05
CA TYR A 56 14.68 3.67 -1.68
C TYR A 56 14.42 5.19 -1.56
N ASP A 57 14.99 6.00 -2.45
CA ASP A 57 14.80 7.45 -2.44
C ASP A 57 13.32 7.83 -2.63
N ASP A 58 12.62 7.17 -3.55
CA ASP A 58 11.18 7.35 -3.77
C ASP A 58 10.35 6.98 -2.52
N ARG A 59 10.75 5.93 -1.80
CA ARG A 59 10.14 5.55 -0.51
C ARG A 59 10.32 6.66 0.51
N ILE A 60 11.55 7.14 0.69
CA ILE A 60 11.86 8.19 1.65
C ILE A 60 11.12 9.49 1.31
N PHE A 61 11.02 9.85 0.04
CA PHE A 61 10.24 11.01 -0.40
C PHE A 61 8.76 10.90 -0.02
N ARG A 62 8.13 9.75 -0.30
CA ARG A 62 6.73 9.49 0.07
C ARG A 62 6.49 9.57 1.58
N ILE A 63 7.38 9.00 2.38
CA ILE A 63 7.31 9.06 3.85
C ILE A 63 7.42 10.51 4.34
N LYS A 64 8.39 11.28 3.85
CA LYS A 64 8.55 12.71 4.21
C LYS A 64 7.30 13.52 3.88
N ARG A 65 6.72 13.31 2.70
CA ARG A 65 5.47 13.95 2.29
C ARG A 65 4.30 13.57 3.22
N ALA A 66 4.17 12.30 3.57
CA ALA A 66 3.13 11.83 4.47
C ALA A 66 3.26 12.44 5.87
N LEU A 67 4.50 12.57 6.38
CA LEU A 67 4.78 13.22 7.66
C LEU A 67 4.41 14.71 7.63
N ASP A 68 4.79 15.45 6.58
CA ASP A 68 4.43 16.87 6.42
C ASP A 68 2.91 17.08 6.39
N LEU A 69 2.20 16.25 5.61
CA LEU A 69 0.73 16.27 5.57
C LEU A 69 0.10 15.90 6.91
N GLY A 70 0.68 14.94 7.63
CA GLY A 70 0.26 14.54 8.97
C GLY A 70 0.41 15.68 9.98
N ILE A 71 1.52 16.42 9.95
CA ILE A 71 1.74 17.60 10.79
C ILE A 71 0.69 18.67 10.50
N ARG A 72 0.37 18.89 9.23
CA ARG A 72 -0.61 19.90 8.79
C ARG A 72 -2.06 19.46 8.94
N GLN A 73 -2.33 18.20 9.29
CA GLN A 73 -3.66 17.59 9.27
C GLN A 73 -4.36 17.76 7.91
N GLN A 74 -3.60 17.62 6.82
CA GLN A 74 -4.06 17.76 5.44
C GLN A 74 -3.96 16.43 4.68
N HIS A 75 -4.63 16.37 3.52
CA HIS A 75 -4.58 15.22 2.61
C HIS A 75 -4.12 15.66 1.23
N LEU A 76 -3.58 14.73 0.44
CA LEU A 76 -3.32 15.02 -0.97
C LEU A 76 -4.62 15.33 -1.72
N PRO A 77 -4.55 16.08 -2.83
CA PRO A 77 -5.64 16.13 -3.80
C PRO A 77 -6.06 14.73 -4.24
N LYS A 78 -7.37 14.51 -4.39
CA LYS A 78 -7.96 13.18 -4.69
C LYS A 78 -7.38 12.52 -5.94
N ALA A 79 -6.94 13.31 -6.93
CA ALA A 79 -6.32 12.81 -8.16
C ALA A 79 -4.94 12.15 -7.93
N GLN A 80 -4.27 12.50 -6.83
CA GLN A 80 -2.92 12.02 -6.48
C GLN A 80 -2.95 10.87 -5.45
N TRP A 81 -4.14 10.37 -5.09
CA TRP A 81 -4.24 9.25 -4.15
C TRP A 81 -3.79 7.95 -4.80
N THR A 82 -3.03 7.15 -4.05
CA THR A 82 -2.55 5.84 -4.50
C THR A 82 -3.73 4.94 -4.84
N LYS A 83 -3.78 4.41 -6.06
CA LYS A 83 -4.88 3.54 -6.51
C LYS A 83 -4.62 2.08 -6.12
N TYR A 84 -5.68 1.32 -5.85
CA TYR A 84 -5.57 -0.11 -5.50
C TYR A 84 -4.88 -0.96 -6.59
N GLU A 85 -5.09 -0.58 -7.85
CA GLU A 85 -4.58 -1.29 -9.04
C GLU A 85 -3.14 -0.89 -9.38
N GLU A 86 -2.64 0.20 -8.79
CA GLU A 86 -1.28 0.69 -8.94
C GLU A 86 -0.35 -0.06 -7.96
N LYS A 87 -0.29 -1.39 -8.13
CA LYS A 87 0.67 -2.26 -7.44
C LYS A 87 1.84 -2.50 -8.36
N ILE A 88 2.88 -1.68 -8.20
CA ILE A 88 4.08 -1.78 -9.04
C ILE A 88 5.00 -2.91 -8.52
N TYR A 89 4.90 -3.28 -7.23
CA TYR A 89 5.67 -4.36 -6.63
C TYR A 89 4.78 -5.18 -5.70
N SER A 90 4.67 -6.48 -5.98
CA SER A 90 4.04 -7.52 -5.16
C SER A 90 5.10 -8.51 -4.74
#